data_AF-A0AAD8Y7H5-F1
#
_entry.id   AF-A0AAD8Y7H5-F1
#
_cell.length_a   1.000
_cell.length_b   1.000
_cell.length_c   1.000
_cell.angle_alpha   90.00
_cell.angle_beta   90.00
_cell.angle_gamma   90.00
#
_symmetry.space_group_name_H-M   'P 1'
#
loop_
_entity.id
_entity.type
_entity.pdbx_description
1 polymer ?
#
loop_
_entity_poly.entity_id
_entity_poly.type
_entity_poly.pdbx_seq_one_letter_code
_entity_poly.pdbx_strand_id
1 'polypeptide(L)'
;MSPTNTTLKATALSIGATAAALGIIFLIHNRTFSKRKQQSKDDDDANKKEDEPTSPDSASFYNQLGISEEDLPSHIRRDIHKQRKRKSKEAMISMKTKMYDNIHMLDEDRESLCTISMKKANWYIRKNIAEWTSPKEGSELSKDKDAKCIRLLFTHNGANVDEHKKSSSEKLYLRSAKQNICVSCGSDGHHIRHYIVPYAYRSLLPDDYKSHMSHDIVILCPDCHVRCERSTKKRMKRMETDLRMKMVTTDGDDAFCSPVIEDAHLYHVRSCAIALVRWKDTIPEEKVEEYENEVRSYLADCCKTEAEKEMILAGNEPLTKVQLQKACSVKYRVKNPRYVPGSEVVVRSLNDDRKKIEEFIVDWRKHFMTVVVPKYMPTGWRVDNPVAKGSSFVLLV
;
A
#
# COMPACT_ATOMS: atom_id res chain seq x y z
N MET A 1 24.05 -75.96 44.04
CA MET A 1 24.07 -74.93 45.11
C MET A 1 23.13 -73.80 44.72
N SER A 2 21.87 -73.87 45.15
CA SER A 2 21.04 -72.69 45.42
C SER A 2 21.58 -72.01 46.71
N PRO A 3 21.21 -70.78 47.15
CA PRO A 3 19.88 -70.16 46.94
C PRO A 3 19.74 -68.60 46.96
N THR A 4 18.49 -68.17 46.69
CA THR A 4 17.71 -67.06 47.32
C THR A 4 18.11 -65.58 47.17
N ASN A 5 17.29 -64.73 46.52
CA ASN A 5 16.05 -64.03 47.01
C ASN A 5 16.35 -62.76 47.83
N THR A 6 16.05 -61.54 47.33
CA THR A 6 15.45 -60.46 48.15
C THR A 6 14.81 -59.33 47.32
N THR A 7 13.63 -58.95 47.80
CA THR A 7 12.65 -57.91 47.46
C THR A 7 13.08 -56.48 47.88
N LEU A 8 12.55 -55.42 47.22
CA LEU A 8 11.81 -54.25 47.78
C LEU A 8 11.96 -52.92 46.99
N LYS A 9 10.80 -52.44 46.50
CA LYS A 9 10.16 -51.10 46.60
C LYS A 9 10.88 -49.78 46.19
N ALA A 10 10.18 -49.12 45.25
CA ALA A 10 9.67 -47.74 45.29
C ALA A 10 10.62 -46.54 45.09
N THR A 11 10.34 -45.77 44.03
CA THR A 11 10.11 -44.31 44.12
C THR A 11 9.21 -43.87 42.97
N ALA A 12 8.02 -43.40 43.30
CA ALA A 12 7.09 -42.71 42.42
C ALA A 12 6.96 -41.27 42.91
N LEU A 13 7.31 -40.29 42.06
CA LEU A 13 7.04 -38.83 42.12
C LEU A 13 7.88 -38.23 40.97
N SER A 14 7.42 -37.49 39.97
CA SER A 14 6.26 -36.61 39.82
C SER A 14 6.05 -36.31 38.32
N ILE A 15 4.94 -36.75 37.72
CA ILE A 15 4.55 -36.40 36.32
C ILE A 15 3.26 -35.54 36.30
N GLY A 16 2.68 -35.27 37.47
CA GLY A 16 1.38 -34.59 37.59
C GLY A 16 1.36 -33.07 37.33
N ALA A 17 2.50 -32.38 37.27
CA ALA A 17 2.52 -30.91 37.23
C ALA A 17 2.62 -30.31 35.81
N THR A 18 3.17 -31.03 34.83
CA THR A 18 3.43 -30.47 33.48
C THR A 18 2.25 -30.67 32.52
N ALA A 19 1.45 -31.73 32.69
CA ALA A 19 0.26 -31.98 31.88
C ALA A 19 -0.87 -30.97 32.17
N ALA A 20 -1.04 -30.57 33.43
CA ALA A 20 -2.01 -29.54 33.81
C ALA A 20 -1.63 -28.15 33.27
N ALA A 21 -0.33 -27.79 33.27
CA ALA A 21 0.14 -26.52 32.76
C ALA A 21 -0.07 -26.38 31.23
N LEU A 22 0.06 -27.46 30.46
CA LEU A 22 -0.08 -27.45 29.00
C LEU A 22 -1.55 -27.49 28.52
N GLY A 23 -2.42 -28.20 29.25
CA GLY A 23 -3.87 -28.14 29.03
C GLY A 23 -4.44 -26.75 29.31
N ILE A 24 -3.90 -26.06 30.32
CA ILE A 24 -4.22 -24.66 30.63
C ILE A 24 -3.71 -23.73 29.50
N ILE A 25 -2.52 -23.96 28.93
CA ILE A 25 -2.01 -23.15 27.80
C ILE A 25 -2.88 -23.33 26.53
N PHE A 26 -3.39 -24.54 26.25
CA PHE A 26 -4.26 -24.78 25.10
C PHE A 26 -5.67 -24.18 25.27
N LEU A 27 -6.25 -24.28 26.48
CA LEU A 27 -7.51 -23.61 26.81
C LEU A 27 -7.34 -22.08 26.88
N ILE A 28 -6.21 -21.57 27.34
CA ILE A 28 -5.85 -20.14 27.27
C ILE A 28 -5.67 -19.75 25.81
N HIS A 29 -5.04 -20.55 24.95
CA HIS A 29 -4.82 -20.17 23.55
C HIS A 29 -6.14 -20.09 22.77
N ASN A 30 -7.04 -21.07 22.94
CA ASN A 30 -8.38 -21.03 22.36
C ASN A 30 -9.29 -19.97 23.01
N ARG A 31 -9.20 -19.73 24.33
CA ARG A 31 -9.85 -18.57 24.95
C ARG A 31 -9.23 -17.25 24.49
N THR A 32 -7.94 -17.16 24.17
CA THR A 32 -7.31 -15.97 23.57
C THR A 32 -7.61 -15.81 22.09
N PHE A 33 -8.00 -16.88 21.38
CA PHE A 33 -8.43 -16.80 19.99
C PHE A 33 -9.91 -16.39 19.89
N SER A 34 -10.75 -16.95 20.76
CA SER A 34 -12.13 -16.49 20.92
C SER A 34 -12.18 -15.09 21.55
N LYS A 35 -11.34 -14.82 22.57
CA LYS A 35 -11.08 -13.46 23.04
C LYS A 35 -10.39 -12.61 22.00
N ARG A 36 -9.61 -13.05 21.00
CA ARG A 36 -9.11 -12.17 19.92
C ARG A 36 -10.18 -11.79 18.92
N LYS A 37 -11.21 -12.62 18.77
CA LYS A 37 -12.39 -12.34 17.94
C LYS A 37 -13.44 -11.51 18.70
N GLN A 38 -13.50 -11.70 20.03
CA GLN A 38 -14.21 -10.82 20.96
C GLN A 38 -13.45 -9.50 21.12
N GLN A 39 -12.12 -9.50 21.22
CA GLN A 39 -11.19 -8.36 21.34
C GLN A 39 -10.99 -7.68 20.01
N SER A 40 -11.22 -8.27 18.83
CA SER A 40 -11.38 -7.47 17.61
C SER A 40 -12.73 -6.73 17.56
N LYS A 41 -13.70 -7.14 18.39
CA LYS A 41 -15.03 -6.55 18.55
C LYS A 41 -15.12 -5.65 19.80
N ASP A 42 -14.26 -5.90 20.78
CA ASP A 42 -14.08 -5.20 22.05
C ASP A 42 -12.87 -4.26 21.97
N ASP A 43 -11.90 -4.37 21.06
CA ASP A 43 -10.87 -3.33 20.78
C ASP A 43 -11.51 -2.15 20.03
N ASP A 44 -12.67 -2.38 19.40
CA ASP A 44 -13.60 -1.36 18.95
C ASP A 44 -14.39 -0.72 20.12
N ASP A 45 -14.42 -1.34 21.32
CA ASP A 45 -15.15 -0.88 22.53
C ASP A 45 -14.25 -0.58 23.76
N ALA A 46 -12.96 -0.93 23.72
CA ALA A 46 -11.96 -0.84 24.79
C ALA A 46 -10.91 0.25 24.52
N ASN A 47 -10.92 0.85 23.33
CA ASN A 47 -10.27 2.14 23.08
C ASN A 47 -11.14 3.31 23.60
N LYS A 48 -11.67 3.13 24.81
CA LYS A 48 -12.71 3.93 25.46
C LYS A 48 -12.27 4.45 26.83
N LYS A 49 -10.99 4.30 27.19
CA LYS A 49 -10.41 4.97 28.35
C LYS A 49 -9.01 5.49 28.04
N GLU A 50 -8.88 6.79 28.31
CA GLU A 50 -7.66 7.55 28.52
C GLU A 50 -6.80 7.80 27.27
N ASP A 51 -7.25 8.78 26.50
CA ASP A 51 -6.42 9.92 26.09
C ASP A 51 -7.40 11.04 25.70
N GLU A 52 -7.68 11.95 26.64
CA GLU A 52 -8.28 13.25 26.35
C GLU A 52 -7.15 14.20 25.92
N PRO A 53 -6.95 14.50 24.63
CA PRO A 53 -6.46 15.79 24.24
C PRO A 53 -7.68 16.71 24.20
N THR A 54 -7.93 17.42 25.30
CA THR A 54 -8.75 18.64 25.28
C THR A 54 -8.02 19.66 24.39
N SER A 55 -8.21 19.53 23.08
CA SER A 55 -7.96 20.59 22.11
C SER A 55 -9.11 21.59 22.21
N PRO A 56 -8.86 22.88 22.52
CA PRO A 56 -9.93 23.84 22.81
C PRO A 56 -10.81 24.22 21.60
N ASP A 57 -10.45 23.84 20.38
CA ASP A 57 -10.98 24.52 19.18
C ASP A 57 -11.90 23.67 18.28
N SER A 58 -12.48 22.58 18.79
CA SER A 58 -13.42 21.75 18.02
C SER A 58 -14.77 21.61 18.74
N ALA A 59 -15.47 22.72 18.95
CA ALA A 59 -16.88 22.67 19.32
C ALA A 59 -17.65 21.84 18.29
N SER A 60 -18.15 20.67 18.71
CA SER A 60 -19.03 19.85 17.88
C SER A 60 -20.28 20.67 17.54
N PHE A 61 -20.80 20.56 16.32
CA PHE A 61 -22.05 21.21 15.88
C PHE A 61 -23.19 21.02 16.91
N TYR A 62 -23.24 19.85 17.56
CA TYR A 62 -24.23 19.54 18.60
C TYR A 62 -23.99 20.29 19.92
N ASN A 63 -22.73 20.49 20.32
CA ASN A 63 -22.40 21.32 21.48
C ASN A 63 -22.79 22.79 21.22
N GLN A 64 -22.67 23.24 19.97
CA GLN A 64 -23.07 24.58 19.55
C GLN A 64 -24.60 24.77 19.60
N LEU A 65 -25.37 23.68 19.51
CA LEU A 65 -26.81 23.65 19.71
C LEU A 65 -27.21 23.37 21.17
N GLY A 66 -26.26 23.29 22.10
CA GLY A 66 -26.51 23.00 23.52
C GLY A 66 -26.89 21.54 23.81
N ILE A 67 -26.69 20.63 22.86
CA ILE A 67 -26.98 19.20 23.02
C ILE A 67 -25.71 18.51 23.50
N SER A 68 -25.75 17.87 24.68
CA SER A 68 -24.64 17.05 25.18
C SER A 68 -24.40 15.87 24.24
N GLU A 69 -23.13 15.51 24.03
CA GLU A 69 -22.76 14.37 23.20
C GLU A 69 -23.34 13.05 23.74
N GLU A 70 -23.57 12.95 25.05
CA GLU A 70 -24.15 11.80 25.74
C GLU A 70 -25.61 11.55 25.33
N ASP A 71 -26.34 12.62 25.03
CA ASP A 71 -27.75 12.61 24.62
C ASP A 71 -27.94 12.27 23.13
N LEU A 72 -26.85 12.21 22.36
CA LEU A 72 -26.92 11.88 20.95
C LEU A 72 -27.19 10.37 20.73
N PRO A 73 -27.97 10.03 19.68
CA PRO A 73 -28.11 8.65 19.23
C PRO A 73 -26.76 7.94 19.04
N SER A 74 -26.70 6.65 19.36
CA SER A 74 -25.45 5.87 19.35
C SER A 74 -24.71 5.89 18.01
N HIS A 75 -25.44 5.94 16.89
CA HIS A 75 -24.84 6.03 15.56
C HIS A 75 -24.13 7.38 15.32
N ILE A 76 -24.69 8.49 15.82
CA ILE A 76 -24.10 9.83 15.71
C ILE A 76 -22.83 9.92 16.57
N ARG A 77 -22.88 9.47 17.83
CA ARG A 77 -21.69 9.39 18.71
C ARG A 77 -20.56 8.59 18.07
N ARG A 78 -20.88 7.45 17.47
CA ARG A 78 -19.90 6.62 16.76
C ARG A 78 -19.26 7.35 15.60
N ASP A 79 -20.03 8.14 14.85
CA ASP A 79 -19.50 8.90 13.72
C ASP A 79 -18.64 10.09 14.16
N ILE A 80 -18.99 10.79 15.26
CA ILE A 80 -18.14 11.81 15.89
C ILE A 80 -16.83 11.20 16.35
N HIS A 81 -16.87 10.06 17.05
CA HIS A 81 -15.66 9.36 17.49
C HIS A 81 -14.77 8.96 16.30
N LYS A 82 -15.35 8.41 15.22
CA LYS A 82 -14.61 8.09 13.99
C LYS A 82 -13.99 9.33 13.35
N GLN A 83 -14.68 10.46 13.35
CA GLN A 83 -14.14 11.72 12.84
C GLN A 83 -12.97 12.21 13.69
N ARG A 84 -13.08 12.23 15.02
CA ARG A 84 -11.98 12.59 15.93
C ARG A 84 -10.76 11.70 15.73
N LYS A 85 -10.95 10.37 15.64
CA LYS A 85 -9.88 9.40 15.37
C LYS A 85 -9.24 9.55 13.99
N ARG A 86 -9.97 10.05 12.99
CA ARG A 86 -9.40 10.41 11.68
C ARG A 86 -8.55 11.66 11.81
N LYS A 87 -9.07 12.72 12.42
CA LYS A 87 -8.36 13.99 12.64
C LYS A 87 -7.06 13.80 13.41
N SER A 88 -7.06 13.00 14.48
CA SER A 88 -5.85 12.73 15.26
C SER A 88 -4.76 12.00 14.46
N LYS A 89 -5.13 11.29 13.39
CA LYS A 89 -4.19 10.58 12.52
C LYS A 89 -3.74 11.38 11.30
N GLU A 90 -4.28 12.58 11.07
CA GLU A 90 -3.94 13.41 9.90
C GLU A 90 -2.45 13.77 9.87
N ALA A 91 -1.89 14.16 11.02
CA ALA A 91 -0.46 14.46 11.14
C ALA A 91 0.43 13.26 10.80
N MET A 92 -0.02 12.04 11.14
CA MET A 92 0.73 10.81 10.88
C MET A 92 0.75 10.43 9.39
N ILE A 93 -0.35 10.68 8.66
CA ILE A 93 -0.46 10.36 7.23
C ILE A 93 0.03 11.51 6.33
N SER A 94 0.15 12.71 6.88
CA SER A 94 0.63 13.89 6.16
C SER A 94 2.10 13.75 5.75
N MET A 95 2.45 14.42 4.67
CA MET A 95 3.84 14.65 4.31
C MET A 95 4.55 15.42 5.43
N LYS A 96 5.72 14.92 5.83
CA LYS A 96 6.56 15.56 6.87
C LYS A 96 7.36 16.75 6.35
N THR A 97 7.59 16.81 5.04
CA THR A 97 8.33 17.88 4.37
C THR A 97 7.44 18.51 3.31
N LYS A 98 7.65 19.80 3.04
CA LYS A 98 7.01 20.48 1.92
C LYS A 98 7.29 19.73 0.60
N MET A 99 6.31 19.76 -0.31
CA MET A 99 6.43 19.08 -1.61
C MET A 99 7.23 19.93 -2.60
N TYR A 100 6.93 21.22 -2.65
CA TYR A 100 7.55 22.17 -3.56
C TYR A 100 8.51 23.07 -2.79
N ASP A 101 9.80 22.99 -3.13
CA ASP A 101 10.81 23.94 -2.63
C ASP A 101 10.88 25.21 -3.48
N ASN A 102 10.40 25.14 -4.72
CA ASN A 102 10.38 26.23 -5.72
C ASN A 102 11.75 26.89 -5.94
N ILE A 103 12.81 26.11 -6.09
CA ILE A 103 14.12 26.65 -6.47
C ILE A 103 14.13 26.88 -7.97
N HIS A 104 14.48 28.08 -8.42
CA HIS A 104 14.53 28.40 -9.83
C HIS A 104 15.85 27.94 -10.44
N MET A 105 15.75 27.11 -11.48
CA MET A 105 16.88 26.75 -12.31
C MET A 105 16.95 27.75 -13.47
N LEU A 106 18.08 28.44 -13.56
CA LEU A 106 18.36 29.45 -14.58
C LEU A 106 19.33 28.90 -15.61
N ASP A 107 19.18 29.37 -16.84
CA ASP A 107 20.16 29.14 -17.91
C ASP A 107 21.42 30.00 -17.71
N GLU A 108 22.39 29.82 -18.61
CA GLU A 108 23.61 30.64 -18.70
C GLU A 108 23.28 32.14 -18.77
N ASP A 109 22.26 32.51 -19.54
CA ASP A 109 21.74 33.89 -19.71
C ASP A 109 20.89 34.40 -18.52
N ARG A 110 20.82 33.62 -17.44
CA ARG A 110 20.01 33.89 -16.22
C ARG A 110 18.49 33.89 -16.44
N GLU A 111 18.03 33.33 -17.56
CA GLU A 111 16.60 33.14 -17.83
C GLU A 111 16.04 31.90 -17.13
N SER A 112 14.82 31.99 -16.60
CA SER A 112 14.23 30.90 -15.80
C SER A 112 13.77 29.73 -16.67
N LEU A 113 14.27 28.53 -16.39
CA LEU A 113 13.92 27.30 -17.10
C LEU A 113 12.76 26.59 -16.44
N CYS A 114 12.92 26.29 -15.16
CA CYS A 114 11.92 25.60 -14.37
C CYS A 114 12.17 25.72 -12.86
N THR A 115 11.15 25.38 -12.07
CA THR A 115 11.25 25.19 -10.62
C THR A 115 11.63 23.76 -10.28
N ILE A 116 12.56 23.56 -9.36
CA ILE A 116 13.03 22.26 -8.89
C ILE A 116 13.00 22.14 -7.36
N SER A 117 13.20 20.91 -6.88
CA SER A 117 13.38 20.64 -5.46
C SER A 117 14.81 20.93 -4.99
N MET A 118 14.97 21.16 -3.69
CA MET A 118 16.26 21.34 -3.02
C MET A 118 17.18 20.15 -3.23
N LYS A 119 16.62 18.93 -3.19
CA LYS A 119 17.39 17.72 -3.45
C LYS A 119 17.98 17.71 -4.87
N LYS A 120 17.22 18.16 -5.87
CA LYS A 120 17.71 18.27 -7.26
C LYS A 120 18.75 19.37 -7.37
N ALA A 121 18.49 20.56 -6.81
CA ALA A 121 19.43 21.67 -6.83
C ALA A 121 20.80 21.24 -6.26
N ASN A 122 20.81 20.63 -5.07
CA ASN A 122 22.01 20.10 -4.44
C ASN A 122 22.71 19.00 -5.24
N TRP A 123 22.01 18.27 -6.11
CA TRP A 123 22.64 17.32 -7.02
C TRP A 123 23.42 18.03 -8.11
N TYR A 124 22.86 19.07 -8.74
CA TYR A 124 23.55 19.87 -9.76
C TYR A 124 24.78 20.60 -9.19
N ILE A 125 24.65 21.20 -8.00
CA ILE A 125 25.77 21.86 -7.31
C ILE A 125 26.89 20.86 -6.99
N ARG A 126 26.56 19.70 -6.40
CA ARG A 126 27.57 18.66 -6.08
C ARG A 126 28.25 18.05 -7.30
N LYS A 127 27.60 18.13 -8.47
CA LYS A 127 28.16 17.68 -9.75
C LYS A 127 29.00 18.77 -10.42
N ASN A 128 29.14 19.95 -9.83
CA ASN A 128 29.87 21.10 -10.37
C ASN A 128 29.39 21.51 -11.78
N ILE A 129 28.09 21.36 -12.03
CA ILE A 129 27.43 21.74 -13.31
C ILE A 129 26.45 22.91 -13.13
N ALA A 130 26.33 23.41 -11.91
CA ALA A 130 25.55 24.60 -11.56
C ALA A 130 26.17 25.30 -10.34
N GLU A 131 25.84 26.57 -10.18
CA GLU A 131 26.21 27.39 -9.01
C GLU A 131 24.99 28.10 -8.42
N TRP A 132 25.05 28.47 -7.13
CA TRP A 132 24.03 29.33 -6.52
C TRP A 132 24.19 30.76 -7.05
N THR A 133 23.07 31.39 -7.42
CA THR A 133 23.12 32.76 -7.95
C THR A 133 21.90 33.57 -7.52
N SER A 134 21.98 34.88 -7.63
CA SER A 134 20.84 35.79 -7.50
C SER A 134 20.03 35.84 -8.81
N PRO A 135 18.71 36.13 -8.72
CA PRO A 135 17.90 36.43 -9.90
C PRO A 135 18.46 37.61 -10.69
N LYS A 136 18.16 37.67 -11.99
CA LYS A 136 18.50 38.81 -12.86
C LYS A 136 17.82 40.09 -12.36
N GLU A 137 18.58 41.16 -12.19
CA GLU A 137 18.07 42.46 -11.74
C GLU A 137 17.01 42.96 -12.74
N GLY A 138 15.83 43.33 -12.24
CA GLY A 138 14.68 43.76 -13.05
C GLY A 138 13.75 42.64 -13.53
N SER A 139 14.07 41.36 -13.29
CA SER A 139 13.15 40.24 -13.57
C SER A 139 12.02 40.16 -12.55
N GLU A 140 10.89 39.52 -12.90
CA GLU A 140 9.79 39.29 -11.95
C GLU A 140 10.23 38.55 -10.67
N LEU A 141 11.23 37.66 -10.79
CA LEU A 141 11.83 36.95 -9.65
C LEU A 141 12.59 37.89 -8.70
N SER A 142 13.15 39.00 -9.19
CA SER A 142 13.90 39.95 -8.34
C SER A 142 13.01 40.70 -7.35
N LYS A 143 11.68 40.64 -7.52
CA LYS A 143 10.71 41.19 -6.56
C LYS A 143 10.59 40.35 -5.29
N ASP A 144 10.93 39.06 -5.36
CA ASP A 144 10.89 38.14 -4.23
C ASP A 144 12.28 38.01 -3.61
N LYS A 145 12.44 38.53 -2.38
CA LYS A 145 13.73 38.56 -1.67
C LYS A 145 14.21 37.17 -1.21
N ASP A 146 13.31 36.19 -1.11
CA ASP A 146 13.62 34.84 -0.64
C ASP A 146 13.79 33.82 -1.79
N ALA A 147 13.72 34.29 -3.04
CA ALA A 147 13.82 33.44 -4.22
C ALA A 147 15.21 32.81 -4.36
N LYS A 148 15.27 31.48 -4.18
CA LYS A 148 16.51 30.69 -4.35
C LYS A 148 16.69 30.29 -5.80
N CYS A 149 17.85 30.60 -6.36
CA CYS A 149 18.17 30.29 -7.75
C CYS A 149 19.49 29.53 -7.90
N ILE A 150 19.54 28.59 -8.83
CA ILE A 150 20.79 27.99 -9.33
C ILE A 150 20.95 28.34 -10.81
N ARG A 151 22.18 28.57 -11.25
CA ARG A 151 22.53 28.83 -12.66
C ARG A 151 23.30 27.65 -13.22
N LEU A 152 22.89 27.16 -14.38
CA LEU A 152 23.66 26.14 -15.10
C LEU A 152 24.96 26.75 -15.64
N LEU A 153 26.02 25.95 -15.63
CA LEU A 153 27.34 26.33 -16.17
C LEU A 153 27.54 25.87 -17.62
N PHE A 154 26.46 25.40 -18.26
CA PHE A 154 26.46 24.91 -19.63
C PHE A 154 25.14 25.28 -20.29
N THR A 155 25.17 25.51 -21.59
CA THR A 155 23.98 25.79 -22.39
C THR A 155 23.09 24.55 -22.47
N HIS A 156 21.82 24.69 -22.12
CA HIS A 156 20.91 23.55 -22.17
C HIS A 156 20.53 23.16 -23.62
N ASN A 157 20.32 21.87 -23.88
CA ASN A 157 19.92 21.35 -25.21
C ASN A 157 18.60 21.92 -25.76
N GLY A 158 17.80 22.60 -24.93
CA GLY A 158 16.56 23.26 -25.34
C GLY A 158 16.71 24.62 -26.02
N ALA A 159 17.93 25.18 -26.12
CA ALA A 159 18.16 26.47 -26.77
C ALA A 159 18.07 26.38 -28.30
N ASN A 160 18.29 25.18 -28.86
CA ASN A 160 18.27 24.90 -30.30
C ASN A 160 17.03 24.16 -30.81
N VAL A 161 16.05 23.88 -29.94
CA VAL A 161 14.79 23.20 -30.35
C VAL A 161 13.71 24.27 -30.44
N ASP A 162 13.26 24.55 -31.67
CA ASP A 162 12.19 25.51 -32.03
C ASP A 162 11.34 25.93 -30.83
N GLU A 163 11.51 27.18 -30.37
CA GLU A 163 10.72 27.73 -29.26
C GLU A 163 9.20 27.60 -29.50
N HIS A 164 8.80 27.40 -30.75
CA HIS A 164 7.43 27.18 -31.23
C HIS A 164 6.84 25.78 -30.92
N LYS A 165 7.61 24.77 -30.52
CA LYS A 165 7.10 23.38 -30.35
C LYS A 165 6.58 23.02 -28.96
N LYS A 166 6.98 23.74 -27.90
CA LYS A 166 6.41 23.53 -26.56
C LYS A 166 5.25 24.48 -26.34
N SER A 167 4.07 23.92 -26.04
CA SER A 167 2.88 24.71 -25.69
C SER A 167 3.23 25.75 -24.61
N SER A 168 2.75 26.98 -24.78
CA SER A 168 2.95 28.08 -23.83
C SER A 168 2.54 27.69 -22.40
N SER A 169 1.54 26.82 -22.26
CA SER A 169 1.07 26.29 -20.97
C SER A 169 2.11 25.42 -20.25
N GLU A 170 2.87 24.59 -20.98
CA GLU A 170 3.88 23.72 -20.38
C GLU A 170 5.08 24.53 -19.87
N LYS A 171 5.55 25.50 -20.65
CA LYS A 171 6.60 26.44 -20.22
C LYS A 171 6.14 27.20 -18.97
N LEU A 172 4.90 27.68 -18.97
CA LEU A 172 4.32 28.36 -17.82
C LEU A 172 4.26 27.44 -16.59
N TYR A 173 3.84 26.17 -16.74
CA TYR A 173 3.81 25.20 -15.64
C TYR A 173 5.19 24.93 -15.03
N LEU A 174 6.20 24.77 -15.88
CA LEU A 174 7.55 24.48 -15.42
C LEU A 174 8.18 25.66 -14.69
N ARG A 175 7.97 26.90 -15.18
CA ARG A 175 8.56 28.12 -14.64
C ARG A 175 7.83 28.68 -13.40
N SER A 176 6.54 28.42 -13.28
CA SER A 176 5.74 28.96 -12.18
C SER A 176 6.01 28.25 -10.85
N ALA A 177 6.19 29.05 -9.79
CA ALA A 177 6.22 28.58 -8.42
C ALA A 177 4.88 27.93 -8.02
N LYS A 178 4.96 26.82 -7.29
CA LYS A 178 3.79 26.01 -6.92
C LYS A 178 3.52 26.15 -5.44
N GLN A 179 2.25 26.31 -5.08
CA GLN A 179 1.84 26.46 -3.69
C GLN A 179 1.76 25.08 -3.00
N ASN A 180 2.20 25.00 -1.75
CA ASN A 180 2.07 23.79 -0.93
C ASN A 180 0.69 23.77 -0.24
N ILE A 181 -0.39 23.77 -1.03
CA ILE A 181 -1.77 23.76 -0.53
C ILE A 181 -2.58 22.67 -1.22
N CYS A 182 -3.68 22.27 -0.60
CA CYS A 182 -4.64 21.36 -1.22
C CYS A 182 -5.23 21.97 -2.50
N VAL A 183 -5.04 21.32 -3.65
CA VAL A 183 -5.54 21.85 -4.94
C VAL A 183 -7.06 21.93 -5.02
N SER A 184 -7.79 21.21 -4.16
CA SER A 184 -9.26 21.22 -4.09
C SER A 184 -9.80 22.34 -3.22
N CYS A 185 -9.41 22.39 -1.95
CA CYS A 185 -9.99 23.30 -0.95
C CYS A 185 -9.09 24.46 -0.52
N GLY A 186 -7.81 24.46 -0.91
CA GLY A 186 -6.86 25.52 -0.55
C GLY A 186 -6.24 25.41 0.84
N SER A 187 -6.57 24.37 1.62
CA SER A 187 -5.99 24.16 2.95
C SER A 187 -4.46 23.98 2.90
N ASP A 188 -3.77 24.71 3.77
CA ASP A 188 -2.31 24.75 3.95
C ASP A 188 -1.83 23.95 5.19
N GLY A 189 -2.73 23.19 5.84
CA GLY A 189 -2.41 22.34 7.00
C GLY A 189 -1.75 21.02 6.63
N HIS A 190 -2.45 19.91 6.85
CA HIS A 190 -1.95 18.57 6.51
C HIS A 190 -2.13 18.25 5.02
N HIS A 191 -1.12 17.66 4.40
CA HIS A 191 -1.03 17.44 2.97
C HIS A 191 -0.62 16.01 2.62
N ILE A 192 -1.25 15.45 1.61
CA ILE A 192 -0.96 14.13 1.06
C ILE A 192 -0.61 14.30 -0.43
N ARG A 193 0.47 13.62 -0.84
CA ARG A 193 0.82 13.49 -2.25
C ARG A 193 -0.19 12.58 -2.94
N HIS A 194 -0.91 13.11 -3.91
CA HIS A 194 -1.87 12.37 -4.71
C HIS A 194 -1.37 12.18 -6.15
N TYR A 195 -1.54 10.97 -6.67
CA TYR A 195 -1.24 10.64 -8.06
C TYR A 195 -2.56 10.64 -8.85
N ILE A 196 -2.70 11.59 -9.80
CA ILE A 196 -3.88 11.72 -10.65
C ILE A 196 -4.12 10.44 -11.46
N VAL A 197 -3.03 9.90 -12.03
CA VAL A 197 -3.01 8.56 -12.62
C VAL A 197 -2.58 7.58 -11.53
N PRO A 198 -3.39 6.58 -11.16
CA PRO A 198 -3.04 5.62 -10.12
C PRO A 198 -1.68 4.98 -10.36
N TYR A 199 -0.86 4.93 -9.31
CA TYR A 199 0.50 4.39 -9.40
C TYR A 199 0.52 2.93 -9.89
N ALA A 200 -0.49 2.13 -9.51
CA ALA A 200 -0.65 0.75 -9.94
C ALA A 200 -0.76 0.58 -11.46
N TYR A 201 -1.24 1.59 -12.19
CA TYR A 201 -1.20 1.59 -13.66
C TYR A 201 0.12 2.18 -14.16
N ARG A 202 0.54 3.31 -13.60
CA ARG A 202 1.73 4.03 -14.07
C ARG A 202 3.00 3.17 -14.00
N SER A 203 3.14 2.33 -12.98
CA SER A 203 4.27 1.41 -12.84
C SER A 203 4.36 0.36 -13.94
N LEU A 204 3.23 0.06 -14.61
CA LEU A 204 3.11 -0.96 -15.64
C LEU A 204 3.18 -0.40 -17.07
N LEU A 205 3.08 0.92 -17.26
CA LEU A 205 3.17 1.56 -18.58
C LEU A 205 4.61 1.47 -19.15
N PRO A 206 4.81 1.76 -20.46
CA PRO A 206 6.16 1.93 -21.02
C PRO A 206 6.94 3.09 -20.40
N ASP A 207 8.27 3.04 -20.48
CA ASP A 207 9.16 4.00 -19.80
C ASP A 207 9.01 5.44 -20.30
N ASP A 208 8.59 5.65 -21.54
CA ASP A 208 8.28 6.96 -22.11
C ASP A 208 7.21 7.72 -21.33
N TYR A 209 6.30 6.97 -20.69
CA TYR A 209 5.25 7.48 -19.83
C TYR A 209 5.62 7.45 -18.35
N LYS A 210 6.72 6.82 -17.94
CA LYS A 210 7.18 6.89 -16.53
C LYS A 210 7.97 8.16 -16.24
N SER A 211 8.58 8.75 -17.27
CA SER A 211 9.20 10.07 -17.19
C SER A 211 8.13 11.17 -17.19
N HIS A 212 8.40 12.35 -16.61
CA HIS A 212 7.43 13.49 -16.52
C HIS A 212 6.22 13.35 -15.56
N MET A 213 6.33 12.54 -14.51
CA MET A 213 5.25 12.37 -13.53
C MET A 213 4.87 13.63 -12.74
N SER A 214 5.69 14.69 -12.72
CA SER A 214 5.42 15.87 -11.90
C SER A 214 4.12 16.60 -12.24
N HIS A 215 3.61 16.44 -13.47
CA HIS A 215 2.34 17.04 -13.89
C HIS A 215 1.12 16.28 -13.33
N ASP A 216 1.29 14.97 -13.09
CA ASP A 216 0.23 14.08 -12.62
C ASP A 216 0.30 13.85 -11.10
N ILE A 217 1.09 14.66 -10.38
CA ILE A 217 1.23 14.59 -8.94
C ILE A 217 0.83 15.95 -8.34
N VAL A 218 -0.16 15.91 -7.46
CA VAL A 218 -0.74 17.10 -6.80
C VAL A 218 -0.82 16.89 -5.29
N ILE A 219 -1.13 17.98 -4.58
CA ILE A 219 -1.34 17.97 -3.13
C ILE A 219 -2.83 17.98 -2.82
N LEU A 220 -3.28 17.08 -1.94
CA LEU A 220 -4.63 17.10 -1.37
C LEU A 220 -4.54 17.07 0.16
N CYS A 221 -5.48 17.72 0.85
CA CYS A 221 -5.66 17.49 2.29
C CYS A 221 -6.25 16.08 2.53
N PRO A 222 -6.14 15.53 3.75
CA PRO A 222 -6.69 14.22 4.10
C PRO A 222 -8.14 13.99 3.65
N ASP A 223 -9.03 14.95 3.89
CA ASP A 223 -10.45 14.84 3.52
C ASP A 223 -10.65 14.78 2.01
N CYS A 224 -10.03 15.70 1.27
CA CYS A 224 -10.12 15.73 -0.19
C CYS A 224 -9.49 14.49 -0.81
N HIS A 225 -8.39 14.01 -0.23
CA HIS A 225 -7.72 12.79 -0.65
C HIS A 225 -8.63 11.57 -0.50
N VAL A 226 -9.27 11.37 0.65
CA VAL A 226 -10.19 10.25 0.89
C VAL A 226 -11.37 10.26 -0.10
N ARG A 227 -11.94 11.44 -0.37
CA ARG A 227 -13.01 11.62 -1.35
C ARG A 227 -12.55 11.24 -2.75
N CYS A 228 -11.39 11.74 -3.18
CA CYS A 228 -10.82 11.43 -4.48
C CYS A 228 -10.53 9.93 -4.61
N GLU A 229 -9.85 9.35 -3.62
CA GLU A 229 -9.44 7.94 -3.59
C GLU A 229 -10.63 6.98 -3.67
N ARG A 230 -11.75 7.31 -3.02
CA ARG A 230 -13.00 6.54 -3.13
C ARG A 230 -13.50 6.49 -4.58
N SER A 231 -13.50 7.63 -5.28
CA SER A 231 -13.90 7.68 -6.68
C SER A 231 -12.90 6.94 -7.58
N THR A 232 -11.60 7.16 -7.37
CA THR A 232 -10.52 6.46 -8.10
C THR A 232 -10.70 4.95 -8.00
N LYS A 233 -10.84 4.40 -6.80
CA LYS A 233 -11.08 2.95 -6.60
C LYS A 233 -12.34 2.45 -7.28
N LYS A 234 -13.43 3.23 -7.24
CA LYS A 234 -14.68 2.89 -7.93
C LYS A 234 -14.48 2.81 -9.44
N ARG A 235 -13.75 3.77 -10.02
CA ARG A 235 -13.41 3.77 -11.46
C ARG A 235 -12.50 2.60 -11.82
N MET A 236 -11.44 2.34 -11.04
CA MET A 236 -10.53 1.21 -11.25
C MET A 236 -11.29 -0.12 -11.29
N LYS A 237 -12.17 -0.35 -10.30
CA LYS A 237 -12.98 -1.57 -10.22
C LYS A 237 -13.93 -1.72 -11.41
N ARG A 238 -14.53 -0.62 -11.88
CA ARG A 238 -15.40 -0.64 -13.07
C ARG A 238 -14.63 -1.04 -14.32
N MET A 239 -13.50 -0.38 -14.61
CA MET A 239 -12.67 -0.72 -15.77
C MET A 239 -12.20 -2.17 -15.74
N GLU A 240 -11.77 -2.66 -14.57
CA GLU A 240 -11.42 -4.06 -14.38
C GLU A 240 -12.61 -5.00 -14.68
N THR A 241 -13.78 -4.71 -14.10
CA THR A 241 -14.98 -5.55 -14.28
C THR A 241 -15.40 -5.59 -15.74
N ASP A 242 -15.42 -4.44 -16.43
CA ASP A 242 -15.82 -4.34 -17.83
C ASP A 242 -14.89 -5.13 -18.76
N LEU A 243 -13.58 -5.13 -18.47
CA LEU A 243 -12.60 -5.91 -19.22
C LEU A 243 -12.70 -7.40 -18.93
N ARG A 244 -12.84 -7.80 -17.65
CA ARG A 244 -13.01 -9.20 -17.28
C ARG A 244 -14.28 -9.80 -17.89
N MET A 245 -15.38 -9.04 -17.91
CA MET A 245 -16.63 -9.49 -18.57
C MET A 245 -16.44 -9.75 -20.07
N LYS A 246 -15.62 -8.95 -20.76
CA LYS A 246 -15.27 -9.19 -22.16
C LYS A 246 -14.38 -10.44 -22.34
N MET A 247 -13.53 -10.75 -21.37
CA MET A 247 -12.69 -11.96 -21.40
C MET A 247 -13.49 -13.24 -21.14
N VAL A 248 -14.53 -13.20 -20.29
CA VAL A 248 -15.41 -14.37 -20.07
C VAL A 248 -16.02 -14.84 -21.39
N THR A 249 -16.36 -13.92 -22.29
CA THR A 249 -16.94 -14.27 -23.59
C THR A 249 -15.96 -14.94 -24.56
N THR A 250 -14.65 -14.85 -24.32
CA THR A 250 -13.59 -15.40 -25.19
C THR A 250 -12.88 -16.61 -24.61
N ASP A 251 -12.59 -16.60 -23.30
CA ASP A 251 -11.64 -17.52 -22.66
C ASP A 251 -12.28 -18.37 -21.52
N GLY A 252 -13.60 -18.25 -21.30
CA GLY A 252 -14.34 -18.99 -20.27
C GLY A 252 -14.24 -18.41 -18.85
N ASP A 253 -14.60 -19.22 -17.84
CA ASP A 253 -14.82 -18.80 -16.43
C ASP A 253 -13.55 -18.36 -15.65
N ASP A 254 -12.35 -18.47 -16.24
CA ASP A 254 -11.09 -18.15 -15.58
C ASP A 254 -10.87 -16.62 -15.36
N ALA A 255 -11.74 -15.76 -15.91
CA ALA A 255 -11.61 -14.31 -15.82
C ALA A 255 -11.79 -13.74 -14.39
N PHE A 256 -12.48 -14.44 -13.49
CA PHE A 256 -12.78 -14.00 -12.12
C PHE A 256 -12.19 -14.94 -11.06
N CYS A 257 -10.89 -15.22 -11.16
CA CYS A 257 -10.20 -16.04 -10.17
C CYS A 257 -9.82 -15.26 -8.89
N SER A 258 -9.85 -15.95 -7.74
CA SER A 258 -9.42 -15.39 -6.44
C SER A 258 -7.90 -15.20 -6.40
N PRO A 259 -7.36 -14.13 -5.77
CA PRO A 259 -5.91 -13.97 -5.56
C PRO A 259 -5.27 -15.07 -4.72
N VAL A 260 -6.09 -15.77 -3.92
CA VAL A 260 -5.68 -16.80 -2.98
C VAL A 260 -6.54 -18.04 -3.21
N ILE A 261 -5.89 -19.19 -3.36
CA ILE A 261 -6.52 -20.50 -3.43
C ILE A 261 -6.12 -21.33 -2.21
N GLU A 262 -6.93 -22.33 -1.91
CA GLU A 262 -6.63 -23.31 -0.88
C GLU A 262 -5.94 -24.49 -1.56
N ASP A 263 -4.69 -24.73 -1.19
CA ASP A 263 -3.94 -25.89 -1.63
C ASP A 263 -4.50 -27.13 -0.90
N ALA A 264 -5.10 -28.04 -1.66
CA ALA A 264 -5.78 -29.21 -1.12
C ALA A 264 -4.82 -30.12 -0.35
N HIS A 265 -3.59 -30.29 -0.84
CA HIS A 265 -2.58 -31.11 -0.18
C HIS A 265 -2.11 -30.46 1.13
N LEU A 266 -1.77 -29.16 1.12
CA LEU A 266 -1.36 -28.48 2.35
C LEU A 266 -2.50 -28.38 3.38
N TYR A 267 -3.75 -28.26 2.92
CA TYR A 267 -4.92 -28.33 3.80
C TYR A 267 -5.06 -29.72 4.41
N HIS A 268 -4.90 -30.77 3.61
CA HIS A 268 -4.94 -32.15 4.06
C HIS A 268 -3.85 -32.44 5.10
N VAL A 269 -2.59 -32.10 4.82
CA VAL A 269 -1.45 -32.20 5.76
C VAL A 269 -1.77 -31.51 7.09
N ARG A 270 -2.34 -30.30 7.05
CA ARG A 270 -2.74 -29.57 8.26
C ARG A 270 -3.80 -30.34 9.04
N SER A 271 -4.80 -30.87 8.34
CA SER A 271 -5.90 -31.64 8.93
C SER A 271 -5.37 -32.91 9.60
N CYS A 272 -4.50 -33.66 8.91
CA CYS A 272 -3.84 -34.87 9.43
C CYS A 272 -3.02 -34.56 10.68
N ALA A 273 -2.21 -33.49 10.66
CA ALA A 273 -1.44 -33.06 11.83
C ALA A 273 -2.34 -32.68 13.02
N ILE A 274 -3.45 -31.98 12.79
CA ILE A 274 -4.40 -31.63 13.85
C ILE A 274 -5.09 -32.89 14.41
N ALA A 275 -5.44 -33.85 13.55
CA ALA A 275 -6.04 -35.12 13.95
C ALA A 275 -5.08 -35.93 14.85
N LEU A 276 -3.80 -36.05 14.44
CA LEU A 276 -2.75 -36.70 15.23
C LEU A 276 -2.46 -36.01 16.56
N VAL A 277 -2.64 -34.69 16.66
CA VAL A 277 -2.41 -33.96 17.91
C VAL A 277 -3.58 -34.09 18.88
N ARG A 278 -4.82 -34.16 18.38
CA ARG A 278 -6.03 -34.09 19.23
C ARG A 278 -6.69 -35.43 19.51
N TRP A 279 -6.60 -36.38 18.57
CA TRP A 279 -7.46 -37.56 18.55
C TRP A 279 -6.68 -38.85 18.31
N LYS A 280 -5.35 -38.86 18.47
CA LYS A 280 -4.50 -40.03 18.19
C LYS A 280 -5.01 -41.31 18.84
N ASP A 281 -5.45 -41.23 20.10
CA ASP A 281 -5.90 -42.37 20.89
C ASP A 281 -7.29 -42.90 20.50
N THR A 282 -8.04 -42.14 19.68
CA THR A 282 -9.41 -42.47 19.24
C THR A 282 -9.47 -42.90 17.77
N ILE A 283 -8.39 -42.67 17.01
CA ILE A 283 -8.30 -42.99 15.58
C ILE A 283 -7.83 -44.45 15.43
N PRO A 284 -8.40 -45.24 14.50
CA PRO A 284 -7.88 -46.58 14.19
C PRO A 284 -6.40 -46.55 13.77
N GLU A 285 -5.61 -47.54 14.18
CA GLU A 285 -4.15 -47.57 13.95
C GLU A 285 -3.78 -47.39 12.46
N GLU A 286 -4.55 -48.00 11.55
CA GLU A 286 -4.39 -47.85 10.09
C GLU A 286 -4.49 -46.38 9.63
N LYS A 287 -5.42 -45.61 10.20
CA LYS A 287 -5.61 -44.19 9.89
C LYS A 287 -4.55 -43.30 10.56
N VAL A 288 -4.03 -43.71 11.70
CA VAL A 288 -2.89 -43.03 12.34
C VAL A 288 -1.66 -43.14 11.44
N GLU A 289 -1.36 -44.33 10.94
CA GLU A 289 -0.23 -44.57 10.04
C GLU A 289 -0.34 -43.74 8.75
N GLU A 290 -1.52 -43.72 8.12
CA GLU A 290 -1.81 -42.91 6.93
C GLU A 290 -1.52 -41.41 7.19
N TYR A 291 -2.04 -40.88 8.30
CA TYR A 291 -1.84 -39.47 8.66
C TYR A 291 -0.39 -39.15 9.02
N GLU A 292 0.32 -40.06 9.69
CA GLU A 292 1.73 -39.85 10.00
C GLU A 292 2.59 -39.86 8.73
N ASN A 293 2.28 -40.73 7.76
CA ASN A 293 2.98 -40.80 6.47
C ASN A 293 2.78 -39.52 5.65
N GLU A 294 1.56 -38.99 5.60
CA GLU A 294 1.27 -37.72 4.92
C GLU A 294 2.04 -36.54 5.54
N VAL A 295 2.08 -36.48 6.88
CA VAL A 295 2.83 -35.43 7.59
C VAL A 295 4.35 -35.62 7.42
N ARG A 296 4.86 -36.85 7.42
CA ARG A 296 6.28 -37.16 7.17
C ARG A 296 6.69 -36.76 5.76
N SER A 297 5.87 -37.08 4.75
CA SER A 297 6.10 -36.71 3.35
C SER A 297 6.24 -35.19 3.21
N TYR A 298 5.28 -34.42 3.77
CA TYR A 298 5.36 -32.96 3.76
C TYR A 298 6.61 -32.40 4.48
N LEU A 299 6.98 -33.00 5.63
CA LEU A 299 8.15 -32.55 6.39
C LEU A 299 9.46 -32.84 5.65
N ALA A 300 9.54 -33.97 4.94
CA ALA A 300 10.67 -34.34 4.10
C ALA A 300 10.82 -33.37 2.92
N ASP A 301 9.73 -33.00 2.26
CA ASP A 301 9.74 -31.98 1.19
C ASP A 301 10.22 -30.61 1.67
N CYS A 302 10.05 -30.31 2.96
CA CYS A 302 10.52 -29.07 3.58
C CYS A 302 11.97 -29.11 4.07
N CYS A 303 12.64 -30.27 4.05
CA CYS A 303 14.02 -30.45 4.51
C CYS A 303 15.04 -30.20 3.38
N LYS A 304 16.22 -29.68 3.75
CA LYS A 304 17.26 -29.28 2.78
C LYS A 304 18.35 -30.33 2.56
N THR A 305 18.52 -31.24 3.50
CA THR A 305 19.55 -32.29 3.48
C THR A 305 18.90 -33.63 3.17
N GLU A 306 19.45 -34.37 2.21
CA GLU A 306 18.93 -35.69 1.80
C GLU A 306 18.94 -36.69 2.98
N ALA A 307 19.93 -36.61 3.86
CA ALA A 307 20.01 -37.43 5.07
C ALA A 307 18.85 -37.17 6.07
N GLU A 308 18.37 -35.93 6.20
CA GLU A 308 17.20 -35.62 7.06
C GLU A 308 15.89 -36.10 6.42
N LYS A 309 15.80 -36.05 5.08
CA LYS A 309 14.63 -36.55 4.34
C LYS A 309 14.48 -38.05 4.51
N GLU A 310 15.55 -38.81 4.31
CA GLU A 310 15.55 -40.26 4.49
C GLU A 310 15.22 -40.64 5.93
N MET A 311 15.75 -39.92 6.91
CA MET A 311 15.45 -40.16 8.32
C MET A 311 13.97 -39.91 8.67
N ILE A 312 13.35 -38.86 8.10
CA ILE A 312 11.94 -38.55 8.33
C ILE A 312 11.02 -39.55 7.61
N LEU A 313 11.40 -39.98 6.40
CA LEU A 313 10.62 -40.92 5.59
C LEU A 313 10.74 -42.37 6.06
N ALA A 314 11.88 -42.75 6.68
CA ALA A 314 12.09 -44.10 7.20
C ALA A 314 11.10 -44.50 8.30
N GLY A 315 10.42 -43.54 8.93
CA GLY A 315 9.30 -43.82 9.85
C GLY A 315 9.69 -44.53 11.16
N ASN A 316 10.98 -44.75 11.41
CA ASN A 316 11.48 -45.50 12.57
C ASN A 316 11.24 -44.82 13.92
N GLU A 317 11.04 -43.50 13.93
CA GLU A 317 10.74 -42.72 15.14
C GLU A 317 9.35 -42.07 15.08
N PRO A 318 8.65 -41.95 16.23
CA PRO A 318 7.38 -41.24 16.30
C PRO A 318 7.59 -39.75 16.01
N LEU A 319 6.64 -39.15 15.29
CA LEU A 319 6.66 -37.72 14.99
C LEU A 319 6.76 -36.89 16.29
N THR A 320 7.78 -36.04 16.37
CA THR A 320 7.99 -35.18 17.52
C THR A 320 6.89 -34.11 17.61
N LYS A 321 6.63 -33.63 18.84
CA LYS A 321 5.66 -32.53 19.07
C LYS A 321 5.98 -31.28 18.23
N VAL A 322 7.27 -31.00 17.98
CA VAL A 322 7.73 -29.87 17.17
C VAL A 322 7.39 -30.08 15.69
N GLN A 323 7.59 -31.29 15.16
CA GLN A 323 7.24 -31.65 13.78
C GLN A 323 5.73 -31.56 13.54
N LEU A 324 4.92 -32.08 14.47
CA LEU A 324 3.46 -31.97 14.41
C LEU A 324 2.98 -30.52 14.50
N GLN A 325 3.60 -29.70 15.36
CA GLN A 325 3.27 -28.28 15.48
C GLN A 325 3.63 -27.50 14.20
N LYS A 326 4.75 -27.84 13.55
CA LYS A 326 5.14 -27.29 12.26
C LYS A 326 4.09 -27.62 11.18
N ALA A 327 3.67 -28.87 11.10
CA ALA A 327 2.63 -29.31 10.16
C ALA A 327 1.24 -28.69 10.47
N CYS A 328 0.86 -28.54 11.74
CA CYS A 328 -0.38 -27.84 12.12
C CYS A 328 -0.37 -26.35 11.73
N SER A 329 0.82 -25.74 11.69
CA SER A 329 1.02 -24.32 11.40
C SER A 329 1.15 -24.02 9.90
N VAL A 330 1.05 -25.04 9.04
CA VAL A 330 1.17 -24.87 7.59
C VAL A 330 0.11 -23.89 7.06
N LYS A 331 0.56 -23.00 6.17
CA LYS A 331 -0.29 -22.05 5.46
C LYS A 331 -0.77 -22.70 4.17
N TYR A 332 -1.96 -23.29 4.22
CA TYR A 332 -2.60 -23.90 3.05
C TYR A 332 -3.20 -22.88 2.08
N ARG A 333 -3.33 -21.61 2.49
CA ARG A 333 -3.80 -20.51 1.64
C ARG A 333 -2.62 -19.95 0.86
N VAL A 334 -2.53 -20.32 -0.41
CA VAL A 334 -1.42 -19.96 -1.31
C VAL A 334 -1.86 -18.95 -2.36
N LYS A 335 -0.90 -18.24 -2.96
CA LYS A 335 -1.19 -17.31 -4.06
C LYS A 335 -1.66 -18.10 -5.27
N ASN A 336 -2.73 -17.65 -5.90
CA ASN A 336 -3.22 -18.27 -7.13
C ASN A 336 -2.32 -17.91 -8.31
N PRO A 337 -1.67 -18.88 -8.99
CA PRO A 337 -0.83 -18.60 -10.15
C PRO A 337 -1.61 -18.03 -11.35
N ARG A 338 -2.91 -18.33 -11.45
CA ARG A 338 -3.78 -17.82 -12.51
C ARG A 338 -4.29 -16.40 -12.25
N TYR A 339 -4.08 -15.88 -11.03
CA TYR A 339 -4.57 -14.55 -10.68
C TYR A 339 -3.73 -13.44 -11.33
N VAL A 340 -4.38 -12.70 -12.21
CA VAL A 340 -3.85 -11.46 -12.78
C VAL A 340 -4.45 -10.27 -12.03
N PRO A 341 -3.64 -9.38 -11.43
CA PRO A 341 -4.12 -8.17 -10.79
C PRO A 341 -4.95 -7.29 -11.75
N GLY A 342 -6.01 -6.68 -11.24
CA GLY A 342 -6.87 -5.80 -12.06
C GLY A 342 -6.14 -4.66 -12.75
N SER A 343 -5.09 -4.13 -12.13
CA SER A 343 -4.26 -3.08 -12.77
C SER A 343 -3.56 -3.56 -14.04
N GLU A 344 -3.13 -4.81 -14.03
CA GLU A 344 -2.46 -5.46 -15.15
C GLU A 344 -3.44 -5.83 -16.26
N VAL A 345 -4.65 -6.30 -15.90
CA VAL A 345 -5.74 -6.52 -16.88
C VAL A 345 -6.02 -5.25 -17.68
N VAL A 346 -6.12 -4.09 -17.00
CA VAL A 346 -6.38 -2.80 -17.65
C VAL A 346 -5.20 -2.37 -18.53
N VAL A 347 -3.97 -2.44 -18.03
CA VAL A 347 -2.81 -1.99 -18.81
C VAL A 347 -2.54 -2.89 -20.01
N ARG A 348 -2.68 -4.22 -19.86
CA ARG A 348 -2.58 -5.15 -20.99
C ARG A 348 -3.59 -4.83 -22.08
N SER A 349 -4.80 -4.37 -21.74
CA SER A 349 -5.83 -4.00 -22.74
C SER A 349 -5.45 -2.78 -23.61
N LEU A 350 -4.45 -2.00 -23.18
CA LEU A 350 -3.92 -0.88 -23.99
C LEU A 350 -3.02 -1.37 -25.12
N ASN A 351 -2.55 -2.62 -25.09
CA ASN A 351 -1.70 -3.27 -26.10
C ASN A 351 -0.45 -2.46 -26.48
N ASP A 352 0.13 -1.73 -25.52
CA ASP A 352 1.24 -0.78 -25.75
C ASP A 352 1.00 0.25 -26.88
N ASP A 353 -0.26 0.46 -27.26
CA ASP A 353 -0.66 1.44 -28.26
C ASP A 353 -0.51 2.84 -27.66
N ARG A 354 0.39 3.62 -28.27
CA ARG A 354 0.66 5.01 -27.89
C ARG A 354 -0.62 5.82 -27.74
N LYS A 355 -1.51 5.79 -28.74
CA LYS A 355 -2.71 6.63 -28.72
C LYS A 355 -3.62 6.26 -27.55
N LYS A 356 -3.82 4.97 -27.31
CA LYS A 356 -4.64 4.48 -26.20
C LYS A 356 -4.03 4.81 -24.84
N ILE A 357 -2.72 4.72 -24.69
CA ILE A 357 -2.02 5.08 -23.45
C ILE A 357 -2.17 6.58 -23.17
N GLU A 358 -1.96 7.42 -24.19
CA GLU A 358 -2.09 8.87 -24.06
C GLU A 358 -3.52 9.27 -23.69
N GLU A 359 -4.52 8.72 -24.39
CA GLU A 359 -5.94 8.88 -24.07
C GLU A 359 -6.28 8.41 -22.66
N PHE A 360 -5.76 7.25 -22.24
CA PHE A 360 -5.96 6.72 -20.89
C PHE A 360 -5.45 7.68 -19.80
N ILE A 361 -4.26 8.25 -19.98
CA ILE A 361 -3.69 9.23 -19.04
C ILE A 361 -4.55 10.51 -19.00
N VAL A 362 -4.91 11.02 -20.17
CA VAL A 362 -5.77 12.21 -20.31
C VAL A 362 -7.13 11.99 -19.65
N ASP A 363 -7.71 10.81 -19.81
CA ASP A 363 -9.00 10.48 -19.20
C ASP A 363 -8.91 10.35 -17.67
N TRP A 364 -7.77 9.94 -17.12
CA TRP A 364 -7.50 10.07 -15.68
C TRP A 364 -7.43 11.51 -15.21
N ARG A 365 -6.81 12.40 -15.98
CA ARG A 365 -6.83 13.85 -15.67
C ARG A 365 -8.23 14.43 -15.73
N LYS A 366 -9.02 14.09 -16.77
CA LYS A 366 -10.44 14.50 -16.86
C LYS A 366 -11.24 13.97 -15.67
N HIS A 367 -11.08 12.70 -15.31
CA HIS A 367 -11.75 12.12 -14.16
C HIS A 367 -11.42 12.88 -12.87
N PHE A 368 -10.13 13.18 -12.63
CA PHE A 368 -9.70 13.97 -11.50
C PHE A 368 -10.37 15.35 -11.47
N MET A 369 -10.40 16.07 -12.60
CA MET A 369 -11.07 17.36 -12.71
C MET A 369 -12.56 17.28 -12.37
N THR A 370 -13.26 16.24 -12.83
CA THR A 370 -14.69 16.05 -12.56
C THR A 370 -14.99 15.70 -11.10
N VAL A 371 -14.11 14.94 -10.45
CA VAL A 371 -14.33 14.43 -9.08
C VAL A 371 -13.90 15.45 -8.03
N VAL A 372 -12.74 16.06 -8.24
CA VAL A 372 -12.09 16.92 -7.25
C VAL A 372 -12.48 18.37 -7.43
N VAL A 373 -12.85 18.77 -8.66
CA VAL A 373 -13.19 20.15 -9.05
C VAL A 373 -12.19 21.13 -8.44
N PRO A 374 -10.90 20.99 -8.79
CA PRO A 374 -9.85 21.71 -8.09
C PRO A 374 -9.91 23.22 -8.38
N LYS A 375 -9.77 24.02 -7.33
CA LYS A 375 -9.80 25.50 -7.39
C LYS A 375 -8.39 26.13 -7.42
N TYR A 376 -7.38 25.37 -6.99
CA TYR A 376 -6.01 25.84 -6.78
C TYR A 376 -5.01 24.98 -7.55
N MET A 377 -5.33 24.67 -8.81
CA MET A 377 -4.36 23.95 -9.67
C MET A 377 -3.14 24.82 -9.95
N PRO A 378 -1.94 24.22 -10.08
CA PRO A 378 -0.75 24.98 -10.45
C PRO A 378 -0.94 25.74 -11.77
N THR A 379 -0.39 26.95 -11.83
CA THR A 379 -0.39 27.78 -13.05
C THR A 379 0.19 27.01 -14.24
N GLY A 380 -0.46 27.11 -15.39
CA GLY A 380 -0.06 26.37 -16.61
C GLY A 380 -0.43 24.89 -16.62
N TRP A 381 -1.04 24.35 -15.55
CA TRP A 381 -1.54 22.98 -15.57
C TRP A 381 -2.75 22.85 -16.50
N ARG A 382 -2.69 21.91 -17.44
CA ARG A 382 -3.83 21.56 -18.30
C ARG A 382 -3.96 20.05 -18.46
N VAL A 383 -5.17 19.62 -18.80
CA VAL A 383 -5.52 18.21 -19.01
C VAL A 383 -4.78 17.64 -20.22
N ASP A 384 -4.64 18.44 -21.27
CA ASP A 384 -4.05 18.14 -22.57
C ASP A 384 -2.55 18.42 -22.66
N ASN A 385 -1.89 18.77 -21.55
CA ASN A 385 -0.43 18.87 -21.55
C ASN A 385 0.22 17.54 -21.95
N PRO A 386 1.41 17.56 -22.59
CA PRO A 386 2.11 16.34 -22.99
C PRO A 386 2.22 15.29 -21.88
N VAL A 387 2.01 14.02 -22.26
CA VAL A 387 1.98 12.87 -21.33
C VAL A 387 3.21 11.95 -21.46
N ALA A 388 3.95 12.08 -22.57
CA ALA A 388 5.16 11.31 -22.86
C ALA A 388 6.35 12.20 -23.20
N LYS A 389 7.55 11.69 -22.93
CA LYS A 389 8.82 12.35 -23.26
C LYS A 389 8.87 12.69 -24.76
N GLY A 390 9.07 13.97 -25.09
CA GLY A 390 9.21 14.41 -26.49
C GLY A 390 7.92 14.47 -27.31
N SER A 391 6.74 14.30 -26.70
CA SER A 391 5.47 14.39 -27.42
C SER A 391 4.98 15.83 -27.51
N SER A 392 4.98 16.42 -28.71
CA SER A 392 4.17 17.60 -29.00
C SER A 392 2.74 17.11 -29.28
N PHE A 393 1.76 17.63 -28.55
CA PHE A 393 0.35 17.35 -28.79
C PHE A 393 -0.02 17.94 -30.15
N VAL A 394 -0.15 17.11 -31.19
CA VAL A 394 -0.70 17.55 -32.48
C VAL A 394 -2.21 17.57 -32.30
N LEU A 395 -2.75 18.76 -32.02
CA LEU A 395 -4.18 19.04 -32.17
C LEU A 395 -4.50 18.91 -33.67
N LEU A 396 -5.01 17.75 -34.08
CA LEU A 396 -5.86 17.67 -35.25
C LEU A 396 -7.24 18.15 -34.79
N VAL A 397 -7.53 19.41 -35.09
CA VAL A 397 -8.92 19.90 -35.26
C VAL A 397 -9.36 19.50 -36.66
#